data_AF-A0AAV7K271-F1
#
_entry.id   AF-A0AAV7K271-F1
#
_cell.length_a   1.000
_cell.length_b   1.000
_cell.length_c   1.000
_cell.angle_alpha   90.00
_cell.angle_beta   90.00
_cell.angle_gamma   90.00
#
_symmetry.space_group_name_H-M   'P 1'
#
loop_
_entity.id
_entity.type
_entity.pdbx_description
1 polymer ?
#
loop_
_entity_poly.entity_id
_entity_poly.type
_entity_poly.pdbx_seq_one_letter_code
_entity_poly.pdbx_strand_id
1 'polypeptide(L)'
;MPSLGVNHILITLMHITDGFPGYPVTKFIPDTTSPVLNSFSIDLTDGTLIFTFSEPVSITSFQPRQITLHSNSNINSTYLSNSSLIVLSGGYTNSLNGRILILFFSSTDLNNIKESTFIKDRESTYLSITTNMITDLALIPNFVVEISPFYPIQ
;
A
#
# COMPACT_ATOMS: atom_id res chain seq x y z
N MET A 1 49.26 21.50 -65.14
CA MET A 1 49.10 21.31 -63.68
C MET A 1 47.85 20.47 -63.44
N PRO A 2 47.91 19.36 -62.67
CA PRO A 2 46.95 18.26 -62.73
C PRO A 2 45.82 18.37 -61.69
N SER A 3 44.70 17.67 -61.92
CA SER A 3 43.78 17.12 -60.89
C SER A 3 42.77 16.22 -61.61
N LEU A 4 42.93 14.89 -61.62
CA LEU A 4 42.33 13.92 -60.68
C LEU A 4 40.81 14.16 -60.48
N GLY A 5 39.88 13.24 -60.67
CA GLY A 5 39.91 11.82 -61.02
C GLY A 5 38.49 11.23 -60.87
N VAL A 6 37.96 10.70 -61.96
CA VAL A 6 37.29 9.38 -62.15
C VAL A 6 36.19 8.87 -61.17
N ASN A 7 35.02 8.64 -61.80
CA ASN A 7 34.01 7.55 -61.70
C ASN A 7 32.93 7.45 -60.60
N HIS A 8 31.70 7.42 -61.15
CA HIS A 8 30.41 6.98 -60.63
C HIS A 8 30.38 5.56 -60.03
N ILE A 9 29.58 5.38 -58.97
CA ILE A 9 28.78 4.15 -58.72
C ILE A 9 27.45 4.56 -58.06
N LEU A 10 26.32 4.13 -58.64
CA LEU A 10 24.95 4.26 -58.12
C LEU A 10 24.49 2.87 -57.63
N ILE A 11 24.26 2.62 -56.33
CA ILE A 11 23.29 1.61 -55.80
C ILE A 11 22.84 1.92 -54.34
N THR A 12 21.53 2.18 -54.17
CA THR A 12 20.53 1.83 -53.10
C THR A 12 20.88 1.77 -51.59
N LEU A 13 20.10 2.47 -50.73
CA LEU A 13 19.31 1.90 -49.60
C LEU A 13 18.46 2.99 -48.89
N MET A 14 17.16 2.75 -48.69
CA MET A 14 16.34 3.58 -47.79
C MET A 14 16.82 3.41 -46.34
N HIS A 15 17.03 4.51 -45.63
CA HIS A 15 17.03 4.51 -44.16
C HIS A 15 16.28 5.77 -43.71
N ILE A 16 15.04 5.60 -43.26
CA ILE A 16 14.34 6.63 -42.48
C ILE A 16 15.10 6.68 -41.14
N THR A 17 16.04 7.61 -40.98
CA THR A 17 16.78 7.81 -39.73
C THR A 17 16.22 8.98 -38.95
N ASP A 18 14.98 8.85 -38.52
CA ASP A 18 14.38 9.87 -37.65
C ASP A 18 13.95 9.18 -36.35
N GLY A 19 14.88 8.38 -35.80
CA GLY A 19 14.87 8.10 -34.38
C GLY A 19 15.06 9.43 -33.68
N PHE A 20 13.98 10.00 -33.14
CA PHE A 20 14.09 11.11 -32.19
C PHE A 20 15.11 10.69 -31.14
N PRO A 21 16.25 11.38 -30.99
CA PRO A 21 17.17 11.08 -29.91
C PRO A 21 16.39 11.35 -28.62
N GLY A 22 16.00 10.29 -27.92
CA GLY A 22 15.39 10.40 -26.61
C GLY A 22 16.35 11.19 -25.73
N TYR A 23 15.92 12.36 -25.27
CA TYR A 23 16.69 13.14 -24.31
C TYR A 23 16.83 12.29 -23.04
N PRO A 24 18.05 11.96 -22.59
CA PRO A 24 18.21 11.24 -21.33
C PRO A 24 17.61 12.10 -20.22
N VAL A 25 16.77 11.49 -19.38
CA VAL A 25 16.26 12.14 -18.17
C VAL A 25 17.47 12.38 -17.25
N THR A 26 17.92 13.62 -17.14
CA THR A 26 19.08 13.98 -16.31
C THR A 26 18.71 14.24 -14.85
N LYS A 27 17.42 14.36 -14.53
CA LYS A 27 16.93 14.63 -13.19
C LYS A 27 15.59 13.92 -12.94
N PHE A 28 15.60 12.97 -12.02
CA PHE A 28 14.40 12.37 -11.43
C PHE A 28 14.14 13.03 -10.08
N ILE A 29 12.91 13.47 -9.82
CA ILE A 29 12.46 13.92 -8.49
C ILE A 29 11.55 12.81 -7.97
N PRO A 30 11.91 12.14 -6.85
CA PRO A 30 11.09 11.07 -6.32
C PRO A 30 9.76 11.63 -5.79
N ASP A 31 8.73 10.79 -5.88
CA ASP A 31 7.51 11.02 -5.11
C ASP A 31 7.79 10.78 -3.63
N THR A 32 7.34 11.71 -2.80
CA THR A 32 7.54 11.70 -1.35
C THR A 32 6.21 11.71 -0.60
N THR A 33 5.09 11.46 -1.29
CA THR A 33 3.76 11.43 -0.70
C THR A 33 3.51 10.06 -0.09
N SER A 34 3.17 10.04 1.21
CA SER A 34 2.82 8.80 1.89
C SER A 34 1.33 8.50 1.77
N PRO A 35 0.95 7.22 1.59
CA PRO A 35 -0.45 6.84 1.63
C PRO A 35 -1.02 7.08 3.03
N VAL A 36 -2.25 7.57 3.08
CA VAL A 36 -3.02 7.76 4.31
C VAL A 36 -4.21 6.81 4.27
N LEU A 37 -4.44 6.08 5.36
CA LEU A 37 -5.66 5.30 5.52
C LEU A 37 -6.81 6.25 5.87
N ASN A 38 -7.71 6.47 4.93
CA ASN A 38 -8.84 7.39 5.09
C ASN A 38 -9.98 6.76 5.88
N SER A 39 -10.24 5.47 5.69
CA SER A 39 -11.32 4.74 6.37
C SER A 39 -11.13 3.23 6.32
N PHE A 40 -11.80 2.52 7.23
CA PHE A 40 -11.90 1.06 7.18
C PHE A 40 -13.33 0.57 7.45
N SER A 41 -13.61 -0.70 7.11
CA SER A 41 -14.84 -1.40 7.47
C SER A 41 -14.57 -2.84 7.84
N ILE A 42 -15.20 -3.31 8.90
CA ILE A 42 -15.17 -4.73 9.28
C ILE A 42 -16.48 -5.42 8.91
N ASP A 43 -16.37 -6.61 8.32
CA ASP A 43 -17.49 -7.53 8.08
C ASP A 43 -17.17 -8.87 8.74
N LEU A 44 -17.88 -9.18 9.83
CA LEU A 44 -17.67 -10.43 10.58
C LEU A 44 -18.41 -11.62 9.98
N THR A 45 -19.36 -11.39 9.07
CA THR A 45 -20.04 -12.44 8.32
C THR A 45 -19.09 -13.02 7.27
N ASP A 46 -18.45 -12.14 6.50
CA ASP A 46 -17.49 -12.53 5.47
C ASP A 46 -16.06 -12.69 6.02
N GLY A 47 -15.81 -12.25 7.26
CA GLY A 47 -14.50 -12.30 7.90
C GLY A 47 -13.48 -11.39 7.23
N THR A 48 -13.89 -10.18 6.88
CA THR A 48 -13.06 -9.22 6.14
C THR A 48 -12.87 -7.88 6.85
N LEU A 49 -11.75 -7.24 6.53
CA LEU A 49 -11.42 -5.87 6.88
C LEU A 49 -11.05 -5.12 5.60
N ILE A 50 -11.82 -4.10 5.25
CA ILE A 50 -11.65 -3.32 4.02
C ILE A 50 -11.03 -1.98 4.37
N PHE A 51 -10.02 -1.57 3.63
CA PHE A 51 -9.29 -0.32 3.80
C PHE A 51 -9.45 0.57 2.56
N THR A 52 -9.59 1.88 2.78
CA THR A 52 -9.57 2.89 1.70
C THR A 52 -8.43 3.88 1.93
N PHE A 53 -7.48 3.94 0.99
CA PHE A 53 -6.31 4.82 1.06
C PHE A 53 -6.44 6.09 0.19
N SER A 54 -5.66 7.12 0.51
CA SER A 54 -5.53 8.35 -0.28
C SER A 54 -4.95 8.11 -1.68
N GLU A 55 -4.09 7.12 -1.83
CA GLU A 55 -3.40 6.76 -3.07
C GLU A 55 -3.24 5.25 -3.25
N PRO A 56 -2.92 4.77 -4.47
CA PRO A 56 -2.72 3.35 -4.71
C PRO A 56 -1.58 2.76 -3.90
N VAL A 57 -1.84 1.63 -3.24
CA VAL A 57 -0.86 0.91 -2.43
C VAL A 57 -0.44 -0.40 -3.08
N SER A 58 0.77 -0.87 -2.72
CA SER A 58 1.37 -2.11 -3.20
C SER A 58 0.94 -3.31 -2.36
N ILE A 59 0.15 -4.22 -2.93
CA ILE A 59 -0.34 -5.40 -2.22
C ILE A 59 0.80 -6.35 -1.83
N THR A 60 1.87 -6.41 -2.62
CA THR A 60 3.05 -7.24 -2.30
C THR A 60 3.84 -6.72 -1.10
N SER A 61 3.62 -5.47 -0.69
CA SER A 61 4.23 -4.89 0.51
C SER A 61 3.39 -5.08 1.78
N PHE A 62 2.15 -5.57 1.64
CA PHE A 62 1.19 -5.58 2.74
C PHE A 62 1.58 -6.55 3.85
N GLN A 63 1.60 -6.05 5.09
CA GLN A 63 1.90 -6.80 6.30
C GLN A 63 0.73 -6.72 7.29
N PRO A 64 -0.17 -7.73 7.32
CA PRO A 64 -1.33 -7.70 8.22
C PRO A 64 -0.98 -7.58 9.71
N ARG A 65 0.21 -8.07 10.10
CA ARG A 65 0.71 -8.05 11.50
C ARG A 65 0.97 -6.67 12.06
N GLN A 66 0.93 -5.65 11.21
CA GLN A 66 1.08 -4.25 11.60
C GLN A 66 -0.25 -3.59 11.97
N ILE A 67 -1.37 -4.34 11.96
CA ILE A 67 -2.70 -3.86 12.29
C ILE A 67 -3.06 -4.30 13.71
N THR A 68 -3.62 -3.38 14.49
CA THR A 68 -4.24 -3.69 15.79
C THR A 68 -5.65 -3.12 15.85
N LEU A 69 -6.58 -3.95 16.31
CA LEU A 69 -7.97 -3.59 16.59
C LEU A 69 -8.15 -3.35 18.08
N HIS A 70 -8.93 -2.33 18.46
CA HIS A 70 -9.10 -1.90 19.84
C HIS A 70 -10.54 -1.53 20.16
N SER A 71 -10.91 -1.59 21.44
CA SER A 71 -12.25 -1.26 21.92
C SER A 71 -12.50 0.22 22.17
N ASN A 72 -11.46 1.06 22.18
CA ASN A 72 -11.55 2.45 22.65
C ASN A 72 -10.74 3.41 21.77
N SER A 73 -11.20 4.66 21.69
CA SER A 73 -10.55 5.77 20.97
C SER A 73 -9.30 6.34 21.66
N ASN A 74 -8.96 5.85 22.84
CA ASN A 74 -7.76 6.29 23.56
C ASN A 74 -7.24 5.16 24.43
N ILE A 75 -6.06 4.67 24.09
CA ILE A 75 -5.39 3.61 24.83
C ILE A 75 -4.25 4.23 25.61
N ASN A 76 -4.57 4.87 26.73
CA ASN A 76 -3.53 5.18 27.70
C ASN A 76 -2.96 3.86 28.24
N SER A 77 -1.62 3.75 28.28
CA SER A 77 -0.88 2.53 28.63
C SER A 77 -1.32 1.86 29.96
N THR A 78 -2.06 2.57 30.81
CA THR A 78 -2.59 2.10 32.09
C THR A 78 -3.89 1.29 31.99
N TYR A 79 -4.55 1.23 30.83
CA TYR A 79 -5.81 0.50 30.60
C TYR A 79 -5.67 -0.66 29.60
N LEU A 80 -4.44 -1.04 29.26
CA LEU A 80 -4.14 -2.19 28.39
C LEU A 80 -4.36 -3.50 29.15
N SER A 81 -5.62 -3.87 29.39
CA SER A 81 -5.96 -5.27 29.57
C SER A 81 -5.87 -5.96 28.20
N ASN A 82 -5.19 -7.10 28.10
CA ASN A 82 -5.12 -7.92 26.87
C ASN A 82 -6.51 -8.27 26.28
N SER A 83 -7.58 -8.08 27.05
CA SER A 83 -8.98 -8.23 26.63
C SER A 83 -9.54 -7.06 25.82
N SER A 84 -8.78 -6.00 25.56
CA SER A 84 -9.25 -4.77 24.89
C SER A 84 -8.56 -4.49 23.55
N LEU A 85 -7.66 -5.37 23.12
CA LEU A 85 -6.88 -5.24 21.89
C LEU A 85 -6.70 -6.59 21.19
N ILE A 86 -6.67 -6.57 19.86
CA ILE A 86 -6.30 -7.72 19.02
C ILE A 86 -5.26 -7.26 18.02
N VAL A 87 -4.03 -7.74 18.17
CA VAL A 87 -3.00 -7.63 17.15
C VAL A 87 -3.21 -8.75 16.15
N LEU A 88 -3.36 -8.42 14.87
CA LEU A 88 -3.58 -9.44 13.85
C LEU A 88 -2.31 -10.29 13.69
N SER A 89 -2.48 -11.61 13.62
CA SER A 89 -1.37 -12.55 13.41
C SER A 89 -1.08 -12.79 11.93
N GLY A 90 -2.05 -12.53 11.05
CA GLY A 90 -1.87 -12.65 9.61
C GLY A 90 -3.17 -12.41 8.83
N GLY A 91 -3.42 -13.28 7.85
CA GLY A 91 -4.50 -13.16 6.88
C GLY A 91 -3.97 -13.04 5.46
N TYR A 92 -4.87 -12.97 4.50
CA TYR A 92 -4.51 -12.88 3.08
C TYR A 92 -5.39 -11.86 2.37
N THR A 93 -4.97 -11.44 1.19
CA THR A 93 -5.73 -10.54 0.32
C THR A 93 -5.67 -11.05 -1.11
N ASN A 94 -6.79 -10.92 -1.82
CA ASN A 94 -6.87 -11.13 -3.27
C ASN A 94 -7.00 -9.80 -4.02
N SER A 95 -6.81 -8.67 -3.33
CA SER A 95 -6.83 -7.35 -3.95
C SER A 95 -5.68 -7.20 -4.94
N LEU A 96 -5.91 -6.38 -5.95
CA LEU A 96 -4.85 -5.85 -6.81
C LEU A 96 -4.31 -4.56 -6.22
N ASN A 97 -3.17 -4.10 -6.72
CA ASN A 97 -2.66 -2.76 -6.41
C ASN A 97 -3.73 -1.70 -6.70
N GLY A 98 -3.94 -0.80 -5.75
CA GLY A 98 -5.05 0.14 -5.81
C GLY A 98 -5.31 0.82 -4.48
N ARG A 99 -6.36 1.65 -4.41
CA ARG A 99 -6.73 2.38 -3.19
C ARG A 99 -7.56 1.56 -2.20
N ILE A 100 -8.08 0.41 -2.65
CA ILE A 100 -8.94 -0.45 -1.84
C ILE A 100 -8.22 -1.77 -1.60
N LEU A 101 -8.04 -2.11 -0.33
CA LEU A 101 -7.48 -3.39 0.09
C LEU A 101 -8.52 -4.14 0.91
N ILE A 102 -8.73 -5.41 0.59
CA ILE A 102 -9.61 -6.31 1.35
C ILE A 102 -8.72 -7.36 2.00
N LEU A 103 -8.61 -7.33 3.33
CA LEU A 103 -7.98 -8.36 4.13
C LEU A 103 -9.03 -9.40 4.53
N PHE A 104 -8.76 -10.66 4.24
CA PHE A 104 -9.45 -11.80 4.83
C PHE A 104 -8.69 -12.23 6.09
N PHE A 105 -9.38 -12.26 7.24
CA PHE A 105 -8.77 -12.66 8.50
C PHE A 105 -8.24 -14.09 8.44
N SER A 106 -7.15 -14.36 9.17
CA SER A 106 -6.79 -15.74 9.47
C SER A 106 -7.86 -16.39 10.35
N SER A 107 -7.96 -17.72 10.33
CA SER A 107 -8.90 -18.43 11.21
C SER A 107 -8.64 -18.15 12.69
N THR A 108 -7.37 -17.97 13.07
CA THR A 108 -6.96 -17.61 14.43
C THR A 108 -7.48 -16.23 14.81
N ASP A 109 -7.23 -15.22 13.96
CA ASP A 109 -7.67 -13.86 14.23
C ASP A 109 -9.20 -13.77 14.26
N LEU A 110 -9.89 -14.45 13.33
CA LEU A 110 -11.35 -14.45 13.28
C LEU A 110 -11.97 -15.10 14.53
N ASN A 111 -11.37 -16.17 15.05
CA ASN A 111 -11.83 -16.79 16.30
C ASN A 111 -11.60 -15.85 17.50
N ASN A 112 -10.43 -15.21 17.60
CA ASN A 112 -10.14 -14.22 18.64
C ASN A 112 -11.11 -13.03 18.58
N ILE A 113 -11.44 -12.57 17.37
CA ILE A 113 -12.43 -11.50 17.14
C ILE A 113 -13.83 -11.94 17.58
N LYS A 114 -14.23 -13.18 17.29
CA LYS A 114 -15.54 -13.72 17.68
C LYS A 114 -15.66 -13.98 19.18
N GLU A 115 -14.56 -14.34 19.84
CA GLU A 115 -14.49 -14.50 21.29
C GLU A 115 -14.41 -13.15 22.01
N SER A 116 -14.01 -12.09 21.31
CA SER A 116 -13.95 -10.74 21.86
C SER A 116 -15.34 -10.19 22.18
N THR A 117 -15.45 -9.55 23.34
CA THR A 117 -16.68 -8.86 23.75
C THR A 117 -16.84 -7.48 23.11
N PHE A 118 -15.80 -6.93 22.47
CA PHE A 118 -15.75 -5.54 22.02
C PHE A 118 -15.80 -5.35 20.50
N ILE A 119 -15.40 -6.34 19.70
CA ILE A 119 -15.48 -6.27 18.23
C ILE A 119 -16.80 -6.88 17.79
N LYS A 120 -17.91 -6.18 18.05
CA LYS A 120 -19.26 -6.64 17.69
C LYS A 120 -19.84 -5.89 16.50
N ASP A 121 -19.41 -4.65 16.30
CA ASP A 121 -19.87 -3.77 15.24
C ASP A 121 -18.81 -2.72 14.86
N ARG A 122 -19.05 -2.02 13.75
CA ARG A 122 -18.18 -0.94 13.25
C ARG A 122 -18.11 0.25 14.23
N GLU A 123 -19.13 0.45 15.06
CA GLU A 123 -19.20 1.60 15.96
C GLU A 123 -18.37 1.41 17.24
N SER A 124 -17.99 0.19 17.58
CA SER A 124 -17.20 -0.13 18.77
C SER A 124 -15.75 -0.52 18.47
N THR A 125 -15.35 -0.51 17.19
CA THR A 125 -14.02 -0.95 16.76
C THR A 125 -13.15 0.24 16.35
N TYR A 126 -11.97 0.32 16.93
CA TYR A 126 -10.94 1.29 16.57
C TYR A 126 -9.73 0.57 15.97
N LEU A 127 -8.99 1.24 15.10
CA LEU A 127 -7.87 0.66 14.37
C LEU A 127 -6.63 1.54 14.45
N SER A 128 -5.50 0.90 14.74
CA SER A 128 -4.16 1.50 14.64
C SER A 128 -3.30 0.68 13.68
N ILE A 129 -2.39 1.36 12.98
CA ILE A 129 -1.46 0.75 12.04
C ILE A 129 -0.07 1.34 12.23
N THR A 130 0.96 0.51 12.09
CA THR A 130 2.33 1.02 12.00
C THR A 130 2.66 1.43 10.56
N THR A 131 3.72 2.22 10.38
CA THR A 131 4.20 2.62 9.04
C THR A 131 4.60 1.43 8.17
N ASN A 132 4.99 0.30 8.77
CA ASN A 132 5.39 -0.91 8.05
C ASN A 132 4.23 -1.70 7.45
N MET A 133 2.97 -1.30 7.68
CA MET A 133 1.81 -2.04 7.20
C MET A 133 1.81 -2.17 5.68
N ILE A 134 2.07 -1.09 4.94
CA ILE A 134 2.01 -1.09 3.48
C ILE A 134 2.74 0.13 2.91
N THR A 135 3.18 0.02 1.65
CA THR A 135 3.78 1.14 0.89
C THR A 135 2.93 1.50 -0.33
N ASP A 136 3.18 2.69 -0.88
CA ASP A 136 2.66 3.11 -2.18
C ASP A 136 3.30 2.35 -3.37
N LEU A 137 3.03 2.84 -4.58
CA LEU A 137 3.60 2.35 -5.85
C LEU A 137 4.70 3.27 -6.42
N ALA A 138 5.24 4.21 -5.63
CA ALA A 138 6.30 5.09 -6.10
C ALA A 138 7.58 4.29 -6.41
N LEU A 139 8.44 4.84 -7.28
CA LEU A 139 9.70 4.19 -7.65
C LEU A 139 10.60 3.96 -6.43
N ILE A 140 10.58 4.91 -5.49
CA ILE A 140 11.11 4.76 -4.14
C ILE A 140 9.87 4.71 -3.24
N PRO A 141 9.49 3.55 -2.69
CA PRO A 141 8.22 3.42 -2.00
C PRO A 141 8.13 4.27 -0.75
N ASN A 142 7.01 4.97 -0.58
CA ASN A 142 6.68 5.67 0.66
C ASN A 142 5.83 4.76 1.56
N PHE A 143 6.17 4.71 2.83
CA PHE A 143 5.40 3.98 3.84
C PHE A 143 4.11 4.71 4.17
N VAL A 144 3.06 3.95 4.50
CA VAL A 144 1.80 4.49 5.00
C VAL A 144 2.02 5.34 6.26
N VAL A 145 1.24 6.41 6.40
CA VAL A 145 1.24 7.22 7.60
C VAL A 145 0.71 6.40 8.78
N GLU A 146 1.46 6.37 9.89
CA GLU A 146 1.08 5.67 11.11
C GLU A 146 -0.25 6.19 11.66
N ILE A 147 -1.08 5.27 12.14
CA ILE A 147 -2.20 5.60 13.02
C ILE A 147 -1.85 5.05 14.39
N SER A 148 -1.53 5.96 15.31
CA SER A 148 -1.07 5.61 16.65
C SER A 148 -2.19 4.96 17.46
N PRO A 149 -1.89 3.95 18.32
CA PRO A 149 -2.87 3.39 19.25
C PRO A 149 -3.38 4.43 20.28
N PHE A 150 -2.70 5.56 20.45
CA PHE A 150 -3.18 6.67 21.29
C PHE A 150 -4.23 7.55 20.60
N TYR A 151 -4.29 7.50 19.27
CA TYR A 151 -5.23 8.25 18.42
C TYR A 151 -5.73 7.36 17.25
N PRO A 152 -6.38 6.23 17.54
CA PRO A 152 -6.85 5.32 16.50
C PRO A 152 -8.04 5.91 15.74
N ILE A 153 -8.25 5.42 14.51
CA ILE A 153 -9.42 5.77 13.70
C ILE A 153 -10.57 4.79 13.96
N GLN A 154 -11.80 5.21 13.66
CA GLN A 154 -13.04 4.44 13.80
C GLN A 154 -13.66 4.19 12.41
#